data_AF-A0A560MCD2-F1
#
_entry.id   AF-A0A560MCD2-F1
#
_cell.length_a   1.000
_cell.length_b   1.000
_cell.length_c   1.000
_cell.angle_alpha   90.00
_cell.angle_beta   90.00
_cell.angle_gamma   90.00
#
_symmetry.space_group_name_H-M   'P 1'
#
loop_
_entity.id
_entity.type
_entity.pdbx_description
1 polymer ?
#
loop_
_entity_poly.entity_id
_entity_poly.type
_entity_poly.pdbx_seq_one_letter_code
_entity_poly.pdbx_strand_id
1 'polypeptide(L)'
;MANALYTRLQATAKRLIEKYGQNGVVKRVTPPDPILGGDGTVTPYAAKLVPMSYEQRYVDGTTILANDRQIYISSVGLAVVPQVGDIVSAGDVDYHVVDADPNNYDGVTNVVFIVQGRIV
;
A
#
# COMPACT_ATOMS: atom_id res chain seq x y z
N MET A 1 17.51 15.67 8.19
CA MET A 1 17.78 15.98 6.77
C MET A 1 17.72 14.67 6.00
N ALA A 2 17.01 14.61 4.87
CA ALA A 2 16.87 13.37 4.11
C ALA A 2 18.24 12.87 3.65
N ASN A 3 18.52 11.58 3.86
CA ASN A 3 19.76 11.01 3.37
C ASN A 3 19.71 10.88 1.84
N ALA A 4 20.75 11.36 1.15
CA ALA A 4 20.84 11.29 -0.31
C ALA A 4 20.73 9.85 -0.84
N LEU A 5 21.13 8.84 -0.05
CA LEU A 5 20.97 7.44 -0.40
C LEU A 5 19.48 7.06 -0.54
N TYR A 6 18.66 7.33 0.48
CA TYR A 6 17.24 6.97 0.48
C TYR A 6 16.44 7.78 -0.55
N THR A 7 16.85 9.02 -0.84
CA THR A 7 16.28 9.80 -1.94
C THR A 7 16.53 9.13 -3.30
N ARG A 8 17.74 8.60 -3.54
CA ARG A 8 18.07 7.87 -4.78
C ARG A 8 17.34 6.53 -4.88
N LEU A 9 17.17 5.83 -3.76
CA LEU A 9 16.38 4.60 -3.71
C LEU A 9 14.91 4.88 -4.01
N GLN A 10 14.33 5.92 -3.41
CA GLN A 10 12.96 6.36 -3.67
C GLN A 10 12.76 6.71 -5.16
N ALA A 11 13.68 7.46 -5.76
CA ALA A 11 13.63 7.79 -7.19
C ALA A 11 13.70 6.54 -8.08
N THR A 12 14.48 5.53 -7.68
CA THR A 12 14.57 4.26 -8.40
C THR A 12 13.27 3.47 -8.29
N ALA A 13 12.71 3.36 -7.09
CA ALA A 13 11.42 2.70 -6.86
C ALA A 13 10.30 3.37 -7.67
N LYS A 14 10.20 4.71 -7.61
CA LYS A 14 9.28 5.52 -8.43
C LYS A 14 9.39 5.16 -9.91
N ARG A 15 10.60 5.18 -10.48
CA ARG A 15 10.83 4.89 -11.91
C ARG A 15 10.37 3.48 -12.30
N LEU A 16 10.63 2.48 -11.46
CA LEU A 16 10.24 1.10 -11.74
C LEU A 16 8.71 0.93 -11.66
N ILE A 17 8.09 1.48 -10.63
CA ILE A 17 6.63 1.43 -10.45
C ILE A 17 5.90 2.22 -11.55
N GLU A 18 6.44 3.37 -11.98
CA GLU A 18 5.88 4.13 -13.10
C GLU A 18 5.95 3.36 -14.42
N LYS A 19 7.03 2.59 -14.63
CA LYS A 19 7.26 1.86 -15.89
C LYS A 19 6.48 0.54 -15.96
N TYR A 20 6.39 -0.18 -14.85
CA TYR A 20 5.88 -1.56 -14.82
C TYR A 20 4.62 -1.74 -13.98
N GLY A 21 4.26 -0.72 -13.19
CA GLY A 21 3.05 -0.75 -12.39
C GLY A 21 1.83 -0.26 -13.14
N GLN A 22 0.73 -0.27 -12.40
CA GLN A 22 -0.59 0.15 -12.87
C GLN A 22 -1.12 1.30 -12.02
N ASN A 23 -2.14 1.97 -12.54
CA ASN A 23 -2.93 2.91 -11.75
C ASN A 23 -3.77 2.10 -10.76
N GLY A 24 -3.84 2.61 -9.53
CA GLY A 24 -4.69 2.07 -8.48
C GLY A 24 -5.16 3.16 -7.54
N VAL A 25 -5.85 2.76 -6.48
CA VAL A 25 -6.39 3.69 -5.49
C VAL A 25 -6.19 3.09 -4.11
N VAL A 26 -5.68 3.88 -3.17
CA VAL A 26 -5.76 3.57 -1.74
C VAL A 26 -7.00 4.26 -1.20
N LYS A 27 -7.93 3.50 -0.64
CA LYS A 27 -9.17 4.00 -0.05
C LYS A 27 -9.06 3.93 1.46
N ARG A 28 -9.25 5.06 2.13
CA ARG A 28 -9.35 5.11 3.60
C ARG A 28 -10.80 5.22 4.01
N VAL A 29 -11.26 4.28 4.83
CA VAL A 29 -12.60 4.31 5.40
C VAL A 29 -12.51 4.97 6.78
N THR A 30 -13.10 6.16 6.90
CA THR A 30 -13.24 6.81 8.21
C THR A 30 -14.51 6.26 8.86
N PRO A 31 -14.45 5.70 10.08
CA PRO A 31 -15.62 5.15 10.74
C PRO A 31 -16.67 6.25 10.98
N PRO A 32 -17.96 5.89 11.06
CA PRO A 32 -19.02 6.84 11.31
C PRO A 32 -18.92 7.47 12.70
N ASP A 33 -19.68 8.55 12.91
CA ASP A 33 -19.78 9.21 14.21
C ASP A 33 -20.26 8.21 15.27
N PRO A 34 -19.51 7.99 16.37
CA PRO A 34 -19.86 6.99 17.37
C PRO A 34 -21.11 7.34 18.19
N ILE A 35 -21.54 8.60 18.18
CA ILE A 35 -22.70 9.11 18.93
C ILE A 35 -23.93 9.20 18.03
N LEU A 36 -23.77 9.78 16.83
CA LEU A 36 -24.89 10.03 15.92
C LEU A 36 -25.15 8.88 14.93
N GLY A 37 -24.21 7.94 14.81
CA GLY A 37 -24.25 6.86 13.83
C GLY A 37 -24.07 7.37 12.38
N GLY A 38 -24.25 6.46 11.43
CA GLY A 38 -24.15 6.75 9.99
C GLY A 38 -23.25 5.76 9.24
N ASP A 39 -23.02 6.04 7.96
CA ASP A 39 -22.07 5.28 7.13
C ASP A 39 -20.67 5.88 7.23
N GLY A 40 -19.65 5.01 7.14
CA GLY A 40 -18.27 5.45 7.05
C GLY A 40 -18.00 6.21 5.76
N THR A 41 -17.15 7.22 5.81
CA THR A 41 -16.77 7.98 4.61
C THR A 41 -15.53 7.37 3.97
N VAL A 42 -15.64 7.00 2.69
CA VAL A 42 -14.52 6.47 1.90
C VAL A 42 -13.79 7.62 1.21
N THR A 43 -12.51 7.80 1.54
CA THR A 43 -11.64 8.79 0.88
C THR A 43 -10.68 8.10 -0.08
N PRO A 44 -10.78 8.32 -1.40
CA PRO A 44 -9.88 7.72 -2.37
C PRO A 44 -8.60 8.55 -2.56
N TYR A 45 -7.45 7.88 -2.64
CA TYR A 45 -6.14 8.45 -2.96
C TYR A 45 -5.56 7.74 -4.18
N ALA A 46 -5.36 8.47 -5.27
CA ALA A 46 -4.76 7.92 -6.48
C ALA A 46 -3.34 7.42 -6.20
N ALA A 47 -3.00 6.24 -6.73
CA ALA A 47 -1.74 5.57 -6.49
C ALA A 47 -1.19 4.93 -7.77
N LYS A 48 0.14 4.73 -7.79
CA LYS A 48 0.82 3.84 -8.74
C LYS A 48 1.32 2.64 -7.96
N LEU A 49 0.95 1.44 -8.40
CA LEU A 49 1.20 0.23 -7.63
C LEU A 49 1.52 -0.99 -8.49
N VAL A 50 2.12 -2.00 -7.87
CA VAL A 50 2.45 -3.30 -8.46
C VAL A 50 2.03 -4.39 -7.47
N PRO A 51 0.91 -5.09 -7.70
CA PRO A 51 0.55 -6.26 -6.92
C PRO A 51 1.37 -7.47 -7.38
N MET A 52 1.97 -8.19 -6.44
CA MET A 52 2.77 -9.40 -6.70
C MET A 52 2.26 -10.56 -5.85
N SER A 53 2.32 -11.78 -6.39
CA SER A 53 2.14 -12.99 -5.57
C SER A 53 3.30 -13.11 -4.59
N TYR A 54 3.03 -13.55 -3.36
CA TYR A 54 4.09 -14.06 -2.50
C TYR A 54 4.73 -15.32 -3.12
N GLU A 55 6.02 -15.52 -2.90
CA GLU A 55 6.64 -16.81 -3.20
C GLU A 55 6.04 -17.89 -2.30
N GLN A 56 5.85 -19.09 -2.84
CA GLN A 56 5.22 -20.19 -2.12
C GLN A 56 5.90 -20.53 -0.79
N ARG A 57 7.21 -20.30 -0.67
CA ARG A 57 7.97 -20.52 0.57
C ARG A 57 7.57 -19.61 1.73
N TYR A 58 6.97 -18.45 1.43
CA TYR A 58 6.50 -17.48 2.42
C TYR A 58 5.03 -17.69 2.80
N VAL A 59 4.30 -18.52 2.04
CA VAL A 59 2.89 -18.82 2.32
C VAL A 59 2.82 -19.87 3.43
N ASP A 60 2.39 -19.45 4.62
CA ASP A 60 2.26 -20.29 5.81
C ASP A 60 0.82 -20.71 6.10
N GLY A 61 -0.16 -20.13 5.41
CA GLY A 61 -1.58 -20.40 5.61
C GLY A 61 -2.18 -19.77 6.88
N THR A 62 -1.43 -18.95 7.61
CA THR A 62 -1.89 -18.27 8.82
C THR A 62 -1.67 -16.76 8.72
N THR A 63 -0.41 -16.32 8.63
CA THR A 63 -0.04 -14.92 8.46
C THR A 63 -0.20 -14.51 7.01
N ILE A 64 0.37 -15.30 6.09
CA ILE A 64 0.32 -15.09 4.65
C ILE A 64 -0.51 -16.22 4.04
N LEU A 65 -1.68 -15.86 3.52
CA LEU A 65 -2.55 -16.79 2.81
C LEU A 65 -2.16 -16.89 1.34
N ALA A 66 -2.55 -17.98 0.69
CA ALA A 66 -2.20 -18.24 -0.71
C ALA A 66 -2.68 -17.15 -1.69
N ASN A 67 -3.75 -16.43 -1.33
CA ASN A 67 -4.33 -15.37 -2.15
C ASN A 67 -3.87 -13.97 -1.75
N ASP A 68 -3.09 -13.85 -0.68
CA ASP A 68 -2.52 -12.56 -0.28
C ASP A 68 -1.52 -12.09 -1.35
N ARG A 69 -1.44 -10.78 -1.50
CA ARG A 69 -0.54 -10.11 -2.45
C ARG A 69 0.37 -9.16 -1.72
N GLN A 70 1.64 -9.18 -2.11
CA GLN A 70 2.56 -8.13 -1.73
C GLN A 70 2.39 -6.98 -2.73
N ILE A 71 1.88 -5.85 -2.28
CA ILE A 71 1.60 -4.71 -3.16
C ILE A 71 2.63 -3.61 -2.88
N TYR A 72 3.42 -3.31 -3.90
CA TYR A 72 4.38 -2.21 -3.87
C TYR A 72 3.70 -0.94 -4.38
N ILE A 73 3.65 0.11 -3.56
CA ILE A 73 3.00 1.38 -3.89
C ILE A 73 4.06 2.49 -3.88
N SER A 74 4.07 3.32 -4.92
CA SER A 74 4.96 4.48 -4.99
C SER A 74 4.71 5.40 -3.80
N SER A 75 5.77 5.70 -3.04
CA SER A 75 5.70 6.71 -1.98
C SER A 75 5.69 8.13 -2.53
N VAL A 76 6.16 8.33 -3.76
CA VAL A 76 6.11 9.61 -4.45
C VAL A 76 4.75 9.77 -5.11
N GLY A 77 4.06 10.86 -4.78
CA GLY A 77 2.76 11.22 -5.35
C GLY A 77 1.56 10.65 -4.61
N LEU A 78 1.77 9.77 -3.62
CA LEU A 78 0.69 9.32 -2.73
C LEU A 78 0.55 10.30 -1.55
N ALA A 79 -0.66 10.82 -1.35
CA ALA A 79 -0.93 11.83 -0.32
C ALA A 79 -1.02 11.25 1.11
N VAL A 80 -1.01 9.93 1.25
CA VAL A 80 -1.16 9.23 2.52
C VAL A 80 -0.12 8.13 2.67
N VAL A 81 0.20 7.79 3.91
CA VAL A 81 0.90 6.53 4.23
C VAL A 81 -0.17 5.44 4.36
N PRO A 82 -0.14 4.37 3.55
CA PRO A 82 -1.04 3.24 3.70
C PRO A 82 -0.96 2.63 5.09
N GLN A 83 -2.10 2.21 5.63
CA GLN A 83 -2.17 1.59 6.96
C GLN A 83 -3.12 0.40 6.96
N VAL A 84 -3.02 -0.44 7.99
CA VAL A 84 -3.95 -1.56 8.21
C VAL A 84 -5.39 -1.04 8.26
N GLY A 85 -6.28 -1.72 7.53
CA GLY A 85 -7.68 -1.33 7.37
C GLY A 85 -7.98 -0.46 6.15
N ASP A 86 -6.96 0.10 5.48
CA ASP A 86 -7.16 0.69 4.15
C ASP A 86 -7.52 -0.40 3.12
N ILE A 87 -8.12 0.01 2.02
CA ILE A 87 -8.40 -0.85 0.86
C ILE A 87 -7.56 -0.39 -0.31
N VAL A 88 -6.83 -1.30 -0.95
CA VAL A 88 -6.05 -1.02 -2.14
C VAL A 88 -6.74 -1.62 -3.35
N SER A 89 -7.18 -0.77 -4.27
CA SER A 89 -7.77 -1.15 -5.56
C SER A 89 -6.69 -1.22 -6.64
N ALA A 90 -6.61 -2.37 -7.29
CA ALA A 90 -5.60 -2.67 -8.30
C ALA A 90 -6.27 -3.39 -9.49
N GLY A 91 -6.65 -2.62 -10.51
CA GLY A 91 -7.55 -3.11 -11.56
C GLY A 91 -8.95 -3.33 -10.99
N ASP A 92 -9.53 -4.51 -11.23
CA ASP A 92 -10.87 -4.89 -10.76
C ASP A 92 -10.86 -5.62 -9.40
N VAL A 93 -9.72 -5.65 -8.72
CA VAL A 93 -9.55 -6.35 -7.43
C VAL A 93 -9.28 -5.36 -6.31
N ASP A 94 -10.06 -5.47 -5.24
CA ASP A 94 -9.89 -4.75 -3.99
C ASP A 94 -9.21 -5.65 -2.95
N TYR A 95 -8.16 -5.11 -2.31
CA TYR A 95 -7.38 -5.79 -1.29
C TYR A 95 -7.49 -5.05 0.05
N HIS A 96 -7.89 -5.73 1.12
CA HIS A 96 -7.74 -5.19 2.47
C HIS A 96 -6.27 -5.22 2.88
N VAL A 97 -5.76 -4.07 3.34
CA VAL A 97 -4.42 -3.99 3.91
C VAL A 97 -4.44 -4.62 5.29
N VAL A 98 -3.73 -5.74 5.45
CA VAL A 98 -3.58 -6.46 6.73
C VAL A 98 -2.25 -6.18 7.40
N ASP A 99 -1.24 -5.77 6.63
CA ASP A 99 0.06 -5.31 7.13
C ASP A 99 0.63 -4.23 6.19
N ALA A 100 1.41 -3.30 6.74
CA ALA A 100 1.96 -2.17 6.02
C ALA A 100 3.37 -1.79 6.51
N ASP A 101 4.33 -1.76 5.59
CA ASP A 101 5.71 -1.33 5.81
C ASP A 101 6.03 -0.13 4.91
N PRO A 102 6.35 1.05 5.47
CA PRO A 102 6.72 2.22 4.70
C PRO A 102 8.15 2.23 4.13
N ASN A 103 8.97 1.20 4.41
CA ASN A 103 10.40 1.15 4.11
C ASN A 103 11.09 2.49 4.40
N ASN A 104 10.88 2.96 5.63
CA ASN A 104 11.44 4.20 6.12
C ASN A 104 12.61 3.90 7.04
N TYR A 105 13.82 4.01 6.49
CA TYR A 105 15.05 3.65 7.18
C TYR A 105 15.66 4.80 7.99
N ASP A 106 15.45 6.05 7.56
CA ASP A 106 16.01 7.25 8.22
C ASP A 106 14.98 8.02 9.07
N GLY A 107 13.75 7.54 9.16
CA GLY A 107 12.62 8.21 9.80
C GLY A 107 12.05 9.39 9.01
N VAL A 108 12.54 9.65 7.79
CA VAL A 108 12.20 10.84 6.99
C VAL A 108 11.68 10.45 5.61
N THR A 109 12.35 9.53 4.92
CA THR A 109 12.11 9.21 3.51
C THR A 109 11.48 7.82 3.38
N ASN A 110 10.19 7.78 3.05
CA ASN A 110 9.55 6.53 2.64
C ASN A 110 10.05 6.16 1.24
N VAL A 111 10.78 5.05 1.10
CA VAL A 111 11.33 4.65 -0.21
C VAL A 111 10.24 4.09 -1.12
N VAL A 112 9.39 3.21 -0.57
CA VAL A 112 8.27 2.55 -1.23
C VAL A 112 7.35 2.04 -0.13
N PHE A 113 6.03 2.11 -0.30
CA PHE A 113 5.13 1.43 0.64
C PHE A 113 4.96 -0.01 0.18
N ILE A 114 5.20 -0.96 1.07
CA ILE A 114 4.90 -2.38 0.86
C ILE A 114 3.72 -2.73 1.74
N VAL A 115 2.66 -3.24 1.15
CA VAL A 115 1.51 -3.71 1.93
C VAL A 115 1.20 -5.16 1.61
N GLN A 116 0.76 -5.89 2.63
CA GLN A 116 0.09 -7.17 2.44
C GLN A 116 -1.38 -6.91 2.18
N GLY A 117 -1.81 -7.16 0.95
CA GLY A 117 -3.20 -7.05 0.51
C GLY A 117 -3.88 -8.41 0.53
N ARG A 118 -5.01 -8.52 1.23
CA ARG A 118 -5.85 -9.72 1.26
C ARG A 118 -7.13 -9.50 0.46
N ILE A 119 -7.46 -10.42 -0.44
CA ILE A 119 -8.70 -10.37 -1.22
C ILE A 119 -9.91 -10.51 -0.30
N VAL A 120 -10.95 -9.74 -0.60
CA VAL A 120 -12.29 -9.80 0.02
C VAL A 120 -13.04 -11.05 -0.40
#